data_AF-A0A7X4W356-F1
#
_entry.id   AF-A0A7X4W356-F1
#
_cell.length_a   1.000
_cell.length_b   1.000
_cell.length_c   1.000
_cell.angle_alpha   90.00
_cell.angle_beta   90.00
_cell.angle_gamma   90.00
#
_symmetry.space_group_name_H-M   'P 1'
#
loop_
_entity.id
_entity.type
_entity.pdbx_description
1 polymer ?
#
loop_
_entity_poly.entity_id
_entity_poly.type
_entity_poly.pdbx_seq_one_letter_code
_entity_poly.pdbx_strand_id
1 'polypeptide(L)'
;MNLLIIRLIIFAVLFLAGLKLYRIYREWKLEREELLEDDREGAGGNQMVRCAWCQVHVPESEAQRERGQWFCSSAHRDRYLQEQQEQEDRDGDDEPHS
;
A
#
# COMPACT_ATOMS: atom_id res chain seq x y z
N MET A 1 -43.61 -38.84 -10.71
CA MET A 1 -43.15 -37.48 -10.32
C MET A 1 -41.80 -37.44 -9.58
N ASN A 2 -41.40 -38.45 -8.79
CA ASN A 2 -40.20 -38.35 -7.93
C ASN A 2 -38.85 -38.39 -8.68
N LEU A 3 -38.78 -39.03 -9.84
CA LEU A 3 -37.56 -39.10 -10.66
C LEU A 3 -37.14 -37.72 -11.20
N LEU A 4 -38.10 -36.83 -11.47
CA LEU A 4 -37.81 -35.46 -11.90
C LEU A 4 -37.25 -34.62 -10.75
N ILE A 5 -37.77 -34.83 -9.53
CA ILE A 5 -37.31 -34.13 -8.32
C ILE A 5 -35.87 -34.57 -7.98
N ILE A 6 -35.57 -35.87 -8.01
CA ILE A 6 -34.21 -36.38 -7.76
C ILE A 6 -33.22 -35.83 -8.79
N ARG A 7 -33.60 -35.80 -10.07
CA ARG A 7 -32.76 -35.25 -11.14
C ARG A 7 -32.51 -33.75 -10.95
N LEU A 8 -33.53 -32.98 -10.55
CA LEU A 8 -33.39 -31.55 -10.24
C LEU A 8 -32.50 -31.29 -9.02
N ILE A 9 -32.61 -32.10 -7.97
CA ILE A 9 -31.74 -31.98 -6.79
C ILE A 9 -30.28 -32.25 -7.16
N ILE A 10 -30.01 -33.29 -7.97
CA ILE A 10 -28.66 -33.58 -8.46
C ILE A 10 -28.11 -32.40 -9.27
N PHE A 11 -28.91 -31.82 -10.17
CA PHE A 11 -28.50 -30.63 -10.92
C PHE A 11 -28.25 -29.42 -10.01
N ALA A 12 -29.09 -29.19 -9.01
CA ALA A 12 -28.93 -28.08 -8.07
C ALA A 12 -27.65 -28.23 -7.24
N VAL A 13 -27.34 -29.44 -6.77
CA VAL A 13 -26.10 -29.73 -6.01
C VAL A 13 -24.87 -29.59 -6.91
N LEU A 14 -24.90 -30.11 -8.13
CA LEU A 14 -23.81 -29.94 -9.09
C LEU A 14 -23.59 -28.47 -9.45
N PHE A 15 -24.67 -27.71 -9.63
CA PHE A 15 -24.59 -26.28 -9.91
C PHE A 15 -24.01 -25.50 -8.74
N LEU A 16 -24.46 -25.78 -7.51
CA LEU A 16 -23.94 -25.14 -6.29
C LEU A 16 -22.47 -25.48 -6.08
N ALA A 17 -22.09 -26.76 -6.19
CA ALA A 17 -20.71 -27.19 -6.07
C ALA A 17 -19.83 -26.53 -7.14
N GLY A 18 -20.29 -26.51 -8.39
CA GLY A 18 -19.63 -25.82 -9.50
C GLY A 18 -19.47 -24.33 -9.27
N LEU A 19 -20.51 -23.64 -8.74
CA LEU A 19 -20.47 -22.21 -8.46
C LEU A 19 -19.55 -21.89 -7.27
N LYS A 20 -19.51 -22.75 -6.26
CA LYS A 20 -18.59 -22.62 -5.10
C LYS A 20 -17.14 -22.86 -5.51
N LEU A 21 -16.90 -23.85 -6.36
CA LEU A 21 -15.59 -24.11 -6.94
C LEU A 21 -15.17 -22.98 -7.88
N TYR A 22 -16.11 -22.44 -8.68
CA TYR A 22 -15.86 -21.29 -9.55
C TYR A 22 -15.55 -20.02 -8.74
N ARG A 23 -16.21 -19.79 -7.60
CA ARG A 23 -15.87 -18.68 -6.70
C ARG A 23 -14.45 -18.81 -6.13
N ILE A 24 -14.09 -19.99 -5.62
CA ILE A 24 -12.74 -20.25 -5.08
C ILE A 24 -11.68 -20.18 -6.18
N TYR A 25 -11.96 -20.76 -7.35
CA TYR A 25 -11.07 -20.70 -8.50
C TYR A 25 -10.90 -19.26 -9.00
N ARG A 26 -11.96 -18.45 -8.96
CA ARG A 26 -11.90 -17.03 -9.30
C ARG A 26 -11.08 -16.24 -8.29
N GLU A 27 -11.19 -16.52 -6.99
CA GLU A 27 -10.34 -15.94 -5.95
C GLU A 27 -8.86 -16.32 -6.16
N TRP A 28 -8.54 -17.59 -6.44
CA TRP A 28 -7.17 -18.02 -6.71
C TRP A 28 -6.60 -17.51 -8.05
N LYS A 29 -7.46 -17.29 -9.05
CA LYS A 29 -7.05 -16.69 -10.32
C LYS A 29 -6.83 -15.19 -10.15
N LEU A 30 -7.65 -14.50 -9.36
CA LEU A 30 -7.43 -13.11 -8.96
C LEU A 30 -6.18 -12.95 -8.11
N GLU A 31 -5.82 -13.90 -7.24
CA GLU A 31 -4.57 -13.84 -6.45
C GLU A 31 -3.32 -14.11 -7.32
N ARG A 32 -3.46 -14.90 -8.39
CA ARG A 32 -2.37 -15.16 -9.36
C ARG A 32 -2.27 -14.07 -10.43
N GLU A 33 -3.38 -13.47 -10.79
CA GLU A 33 -3.46 -12.25 -11.58
C GLU A 33 -2.93 -11.10 -10.73
N GLU A 34 -3.29 -10.93 -9.45
CA GLU A 34 -2.65 -10.07 -8.46
C GLU A 34 -1.19 -10.45 -8.18
N LEU A 35 -0.66 -11.64 -8.48
CA LEU A 35 0.78 -11.89 -8.36
C LEU A 35 1.54 -11.42 -9.62
N LEU A 36 0.85 -11.37 -10.76
CA LEU A 36 1.37 -10.88 -12.05
C LEU A 36 1.01 -9.40 -12.29
N GLU A 37 -0.01 -8.90 -11.61
CA GLU A 37 -0.42 -7.53 -11.41
C GLU A 37 0.27 -6.97 -10.16
N ASP A 38 0.63 -7.67 -9.09
CA ASP A 38 1.61 -7.14 -8.09
C ASP A 38 3.00 -6.97 -8.72
N ASP A 39 3.30 -7.71 -9.80
CA ASP A 39 4.46 -7.45 -10.66
C ASP A 39 4.24 -6.27 -11.65
N ARG A 40 2.99 -5.78 -11.84
CA ARG A 40 2.63 -4.64 -12.75
C ARG A 40 1.98 -3.41 -12.05
N GLU A 41 0.95 -3.59 -11.24
CA GLU A 41 0.49 -2.84 -10.04
C GLU A 41 1.45 -2.89 -8.81
N GLY A 42 2.64 -3.50 -8.94
CA GLY A 42 3.87 -3.02 -8.29
C GLY A 42 4.19 -1.54 -8.62
N ALA A 43 3.32 -0.88 -9.39
CA ALA A 43 3.09 0.56 -9.41
C ALA A 43 2.61 1.17 -8.08
N GLY A 44 2.37 0.39 -7.02
CA GLY A 44 2.42 0.88 -5.62
C GLY A 44 3.85 1.24 -5.17
N GLY A 45 4.87 0.83 -5.91
CA GLY A 45 6.28 1.20 -5.74
C GLY A 45 6.80 2.26 -6.71
N ASN A 46 5.95 2.85 -7.56
CA ASN A 46 6.41 3.80 -8.59
C ASN A 46 6.19 5.27 -8.22
N GLN A 47 5.59 5.58 -7.07
CA GLN A 47 5.69 6.92 -6.51
C GLN A 47 7.09 7.09 -5.92
N MET A 48 8.02 7.47 -6.78
CA MET A 48 9.36 7.85 -6.37
C MET A 48 9.26 9.17 -5.62
N VAL A 49 9.38 9.10 -4.30
CA VAL A 49 9.44 10.29 -3.44
C VAL A 49 10.89 10.66 -3.22
N ARG A 50 11.16 11.96 -3.18
CA ARG A 50 12.50 12.49 -2.97
C ARG A 50 12.73 12.71 -1.49
N CYS A 51 13.84 12.18 -0.97
CA CYS A 51 14.23 12.48 0.40
C CYS A 51 14.50 13.98 0.57
N ALA A 52 13.88 14.63 1.55
CA ALA A 52 14.07 16.05 1.81
C ALA A 52 15.50 16.42 2.25
N TRP A 53 16.25 15.46 2.81
CA TRP A 53 17.62 15.66 3.28
C TRP A 53 18.68 15.31 2.22
N CYS A 54 18.77 14.04 1.79
CA CYS A 54 19.79 13.60 0.83
C CYS A 54 19.38 13.71 -0.65
N GLN A 55 18.12 14.07 -0.93
CA GLN A 55 17.59 14.24 -2.30
C GLN A 55 17.60 12.96 -3.16
N VAL A 56 17.87 11.80 -2.56
CA VAL A 56 17.78 10.50 -3.21
C VAL A 56 16.31 10.14 -3.45
N HIS A 57 16.03 9.56 -4.61
CA HIS A 57 14.71 9.01 -4.94
C HIS A 57 14.60 7.63 -4.32
N VAL A 58 13.57 7.44 -3.49
CA VAL A 58 13.26 6.19 -2.81
C VAL A 58 11.78 5.88 -3.04
N PRO A 59 11.41 4.60 -3.21
CA PRO A 59 10.01 4.24 -3.34
C PRO A 59 9.23 4.64 -2.08
N GLU A 60 7.99 5.12 -2.26
CA GLU A 60 7.12 5.53 -1.15
C GLU A 60 6.94 4.42 -0.09
N SER A 61 6.95 3.15 -0.51
CA SER A 61 6.87 1.98 0.38
C SER A 61 8.04 1.85 1.36
N GLU A 62 9.23 2.33 0.99
CA GLU A 62 10.42 2.33 1.85
C GLU A 62 10.68 3.71 2.50
N ALA A 63 10.01 4.75 2.02
CA ALA A 63 10.16 6.10 2.54
C ALA A 63 9.42 6.30 3.87
N GLN A 64 10.08 6.98 4.80
CA GLN A 64 9.49 7.44 6.06
C GLN A 64 8.88 8.83 5.87
N ARG A 65 7.61 9.00 6.25
CA ARG A 65 6.89 10.27 6.16
C ARG A 65 6.85 10.97 7.51
N GLU A 66 7.33 12.21 7.58
CA GLU A 66 7.33 13.03 8.80
C GLU A 66 7.05 14.50 8.47
N ARG A 67 6.11 15.15 9.18
CA ARG A 67 5.70 16.55 8.94
C ARG A 67 5.40 16.91 7.47
N GLY A 68 4.93 15.95 6.67
CA GLY A 68 4.65 16.14 5.24
C GLY A 68 5.86 16.02 4.31
N GLN A 69 7.04 15.70 4.85
CA GLN A 69 8.27 15.43 4.09
C GLN A 69 8.60 13.93 4.07
N TRP A 70 9.31 13.51 3.03
CA TRP A 70 9.72 12.12 2.82
C TRP A 70 11.21 11.94 3.12
N PHE A 71 11.57 10.78 3.72
CA PHE A 71 12.94 10.45 4.10
C PHE A 71 13.28 9.01 3.76
N CYS A 72 14.49 8.74 3.28
CA CYS A 72 14.91 7.37 2.97
C CYS A 72 15.31 6.55 4.21
N SER A 73 15.51 7.19 5.37
CA SER A 73 15.84 6.52 6.62
C SER A 73 15.46 7.38 7.83
N SER A 74 15.30 6.75 8.99
CA SER A 74 15.10 7.45 10.26
C SER A 74 16.24 8.40 10.59
N ALA A 75 17.49 8.03 10.27
CA ALA A 75 18.66 8.87 10.49
C ALA A 75 18.58 10.21 9.76
N HIS A 76 18.08 10.21 8.51
CA HIS A 76 17.92 11.45 7.73
C HIS A 76 16.75 12.31 8.21
N ARG A 77 15.65 11.67 8.64
CA ARG A 77 14.54 12.36 9.28
C ARG A 77 15.02 13.09 10.54
N ASP A 78 15.75 12.40 11.41
CA ASP A 78 16.17 12.94 12.70
C ASP A 78 17.15 14.12 12.52
N ARG A 79 18.08 14.02 11.56
CA ARG A 79 18.97 15.13 11.15
C ARG A 79 18.19 16.35 10.66
N TYR A 80 17.20 16.13 9.80
CA TYR A 80 16.38 17.21 9.25
C TYR A 80 15.55 17.92 10.31
N LEU A 81 15.01 17.16 11.29
CA LEU A 81 14.26 17.74 12.41
C LEU A 81 15.15 18.55 13.35
N GLN A 82 16.38 18.10 13.60
CA GLN A 82 17.36 18.82 14.42
C GLN A 82 17.72 20.17 13.79
N GLU A 83 18.03 20.18 12.48
CA GLU A 83 18.36 21.42 11.77
C GLU A 83 17.19 22.42 11.75
N GLN A 84 15.94 21.95 11.72
CA GLN A 84 14.77 22.83 11.83
C GLN A 84 14.61 23.42 13.23
N GLN A 85 14.78 22.61 14.27
CA GLN A 85 14.68 23.09 15.66
C GLN A 85 15.76 24.14 15.97
N GLU A 86 17.00 23.91 15.53
CA GLU A 86 18.09 24.87 15.72
C GLU A 86 17.85 26.20 14.97
N GLN A 87 17.15 26.17 13.83
CA GLN A 87 16.74 27.40 13.12
C GLN A 87 15.59 28.11 13.83
N GLU A 88 14.56 27.37 14.28
CA GLU A 88 13.43 27.92 15.04
C GLU A 88 13.91 28.60 16.33
N ASP A 89 14.84 27.97 17.07
CA ASP A 89 15.42 28.55 18.29
C ASP A 89 16.21 29.83 17.97
N ARG A 90 16.97 29.83 16.87
CA ARG A 90 17.78 30.99 16.47
C ARG A 90 16.93 32.17 15.99
N ASP A 91 15.88 31.91 15.24
CA ASP A 91 14.97 32.94 14.74
C ASP A 91 14.03 33.46 15.85
N GLY A 92 13.76 32.65 16.90
CA GLY A 92 12.98 33.04 18.07
C GLY A 92 13.69 34.01 19.01
N ASP A 93 15.03 34.03 19.01
CA ASP A 93 15.85 34.98 19.78
C ASP A 93 15.92 36.38 19.12
N ASP A 94 15.56 36.50 17.84
CA ASP A 94 15.55 37.76 17.09
C ASP A 94 14.20 38.49 17.15
N GLU A 95 13.19 37.98 17.89
CA GLU A 95 11.94 38.70 18.13
C GLU A 95 12.19 39.83 19.16
N PRO A 96 12.21 41.12 18.75
CA PRO A 96 12.44 42.19 19.70
C PRO A 96 11.17 42.35 20.53
N HIS A 97 11.24 41.91 21.78
CA HIS A 97 10.27 42.23 22.83
C HIS A 97 9.91 43.73 22.73
N SER A 98 8.76 44.02 22.15
CA SER A 98 8.17 45.36 22.00
C SER A 98 6.92 45.47 22.85
#